data_AF-A0A4R9A5H3-F1
#
_entry.id   AF-A0A4R9A5H3-F1
#
_cell.length_a   1.000
_cell.length_b   1.000
_cell.length_c   1.000
_cell.angle_alpha   90.00
_cell.angle_beta   90.00
_cell.angle_gamma   90.00
#
_symmetry.space_group_name_H-M   'P 1'
#
loop_
_entity.id
_entity.type
_entity.pdbx_description
1 polymer ?
#
loop_
_entity_poly.entity_id
_entity_poly.type
_entity_poly.pdbx_seq_one_letter_code
_entity_poly.pdbx_strand_id
1 'polypeptide(L)' 'MLQNLTGWHFLIILVVVLLLFGAPKLPGLARSLGQSMKIFKSEIKSDSVDPDPNAPTQSGDDAAKSAGPTDPAAKP' A
#
# COMPACT_ATOMS: atom_id res chain seq x y z
N MET A 1 28.27 6.69 24.22
CA MET A 1 27.36 5.63 24.73
C MET A 1 25.94 5.71 24.13
N LEU A 2 25.67 6.42 23.02
CA LEU A 2 24.31 6.56 22.44
C LEU A 2 24.26 6.52 20.90
N GLN A 3 25.37 6.20 20.23
CA GLN A 3 25.51 6.33 18.77
C GLN A 3 25.42 5.00 17.99
N ASN A 4 25.00 3.93 18.67
CA ASN A 4 24.74 2.62 18.09
C ASN A 4 23.27 2.39 17.76
N LEU A 5 22.43 3.44 17.65
CA LEU A 5 21.06 3.33 17.12
C LEU A 5 21.11 3.22 15.59
N THR A 6 21.62 2.07 15.22
CA THR A 6 21.83 1.49 13.92
C THR A 6 20.48 1.40 13.23
N GLY A 7 20.19 2.36 12.35
CA GLY A 7 19.16 2.19 11.30
C GLY A 7 19.37 0.91 10.48
N TRP A 8 20.58 0.35 10.53
CA TRP A 8 20.91 -1.00 10.05
C TRP A 8 20.04 -2.12 10.63
N HIS A 9 19.56 -2.03 11.87
CA HIS A 9 18.66 -3.05 12.44
C HIS A 9 17.32 -3.09 11.71
N PHE A 10 16.79 -1.93 11.30
CA PHE A 10 15.54 -1.86 10.54
C PHE A 10 15.66 -2.56 9.19
N LEU A 11 16.82 -2.42 8.54
CA LEU A 11 17.15 -3.10 7.29
C LEU A 11 17.16 -4.62 7.45
N ILE A 12 17.77 -5.12 8.54
CA ILE A 12 17.81 -6.55 8.86
C ILE A 12 16.40 -7.10 9.14
N ILE A 13 15.58 -6.38 9.90
CA ILE A 13 14.20 -6.77 10.18
C ILE A 13 13.38 -6.81 8.88
N LEU A 14 13.54 -5.80 8.01
CA LEU A 14 12.90 -5.75 6.71
C LEU A 14 13.27 -6.97 5.87
N VAL A 15 14.56 -7.32 5.80
CA VAL A 15 15.03 -8.52 5.09
C VAL A 15 14.39 -9.78 5.65
N VAL A 16 14.37 -9.97 6.98
CA VAL A 16 13.73 -11.14 7.61
C VAL A 16 12.24 -11.22 7.27
N VAL A 17 11.52 -10.10 7.32
CA VAL A 17 10.10 -10.04 6.95
C VAL A 17 9.90 -10.38 5.47
N LEU A 18 10.77 -9.89 4.58
CA LEU A 18 10.73 -10.26 3.15
C LEU A 18 10.98 -11.76 2.93
N LEU A 19 11.87 -12.39 3.71
CA LEU A 19 12.09 -13.84 3.62
C LEU A 19 10.89 -14.65 4.11
N LEU A 20 10.22 -14.22 5.19
CA LEU A 20 9.05 -14.92 5.75
C LEU A 20 7.79 -14.74 4.92
N PHE A 21 7.51 -13.50 4.49
CA PHE A 21 6.29 -13.15 3.77
C PHE A 21 6.45 -13.24 2.24
N GLY A 22 7.67 -13.08 1.73
CA GLY A 22 7.95 -12.99 0.31
C GLY A 22 7.71 -11.60 -0.28
N ALA A 23 8.50 -11.25 -1.31
CA ALA A 23 8.38 -9.98 -2.04
C ALA A 23 6.97 -9.66 -2.61
N PRO A 24 6.17 -10.61 -3.15
CA PRO A 24 4.87 -10.28 -3.72
C PRO A 24 3.75 -10.06 -2.67
N LYS A 25 3.93 -10.50 -1.42
CA LYS A 25 2.89 -10.42 -0.38
C LYS A 25 2.90 -9.09 0.37
N LEU A 26 4.06 -8.48 0.55
CA LEU A 26 4.20 -7.15 1.16
C LEU A 26 3.42 -6.04 0.45
N PRO A 27 3.52 -5.86 -0.88
CA PRO A 27 2.76 -4.81 -1.57
C PRO A 27 1.25 -5.07 -1.50
N GLY A 28 0.81 -6.33 -1.54
CA GLY A 28 -0.60 -6.69 -1.38
C GLY A 28 -1.17 -6.30 -0.02
N LEU A 29 -0.46 -6.66 1.06
CA LEU A 29 -0.86 -6.33 2.44
C LEU A 29 -0.81 -4.83 2.71
N ALA A 30 0.23 -4.14 2.24
CA ALA A 30 0.35 -2.69 2.36
C ALA A 30 -0.78 -1.96 1.62
N ARG A 31 -1.18 -2.47 0.45
CA ARG A 31 -2.25 -1.89 -0.36
C ARG A 31 -3.63 -2.07 0.28
N SER A 32 -3.94 -3.25 0.82
CA SER A 32 -5.20 -3.49 1.54
C SER A 32 -5.29 -2.69 2.85
N LEU A 33 -4.20 -2.65 3.63
CA LEU A 33 -4.12 -1.84 4.85
C LEU A 33 -4.22 -0.34 4.54
N GLY A 34 -3.53 0.12 3.49
CA GLY A 34 -3.57 1.51 3.04
C GLY A 34 -4.97 1.95 2.59
N GLN A 35 -5.71 1.08 1.90
CA GLN A 35 -7.10 1.34 1.54
C GLN A 35 -8.00 1.48 2.78
N SER A 36 -7.91 0.56 3.74
CA SER A 36 -8.68 0.65 5.00
C SER A 36 -8.31 1.90 5.81
N MET A 37 -7.02 2.24 5.90
CA MET A 37 -6.57 3.44 6.59
C MET A 37 -7.00 4.73 5.90
N LYS A 38 -7.04 4.76 4.55
CA LYS A 38 -7.51 5.91 3.78
C LYS A 38 -8.98 6.19 4.05
N ILE A 39 -9.81 5.16 4.05
CA ILE A 39 -11.25 5.27 4.34
C ILE A 39 -11.46 5.78 5.77
N PHE A 40 -10.80 5.16 6.75
CA PHE A 40 -10.86 5.58 8.14
C PHE A 40 -10.40 7.03 8.35
N LYS A 41 -9.32 7.45 7.66
CA LYS A 41 -8.85 8.83 7.69
C LYS A 41 -9.84 9.79 7.05
N SER A 42 -10.45 9.42 5.94
CA SER A 42 -11.44 10.24 5.24
C SER A 42 -12.70 10.45 6.08
N GLU A 43 -13.21 9.41 6.75
CA GLU A 43 -14.37 9.53 7.64
C GLU A 43 -14.05 10.46 8.83
N ILE A 44 -12.94 10.24 9.53
CA ILE A 44 -12.53 11.08 10.67
C ILE A 44 -12.27 12.54 10.28
N LYS A 45 -11.71 12.77 9.08
CA LYS A 45 -11.42 14.12 8.58
C LYS A 45 -12.68 14.85 8.10
N SER A 46 -13.76 14.12 7.84
CA SER A 46 -15.06 14.70 7.48
C SER A 46 -15.82 15.21 8.71
N ASP A 47 -15.63 14.58 9.88
CA ASP A 47 -16.24 14.99 11.15
C ASP A 47 -15.50 16.15 11.86
N SER A 48 -14.24 16.43 11.50
CA SER A 48 -13.43 17.50 12.10
C SER A 48 -13.21 18.67 11.12
N VAL A 49 -14.19 19.60 11.07
CA VAL A 49 -14.12 20.99 10.53
C VAL A 49 -13.76 21.15 9.03
N ASP A 50 -14.73 21.73 8.30
CA ASP A 50 -14.70 22.36 6.96
C ASP A 50 -13.90 21.67 5.82
N PRO A 51 -14.57 21.02 4.85
CA PRO A 51 -13.93 20.50 3.65
C PRO A 51 -13.74 21.59 2.58
N ASP A 52 -12.48 21.90 2.26
CA ASP A 52 -12.10 22.67 1.09
C ASP A 52 -12.50 21.90 -0.21
N PRO A 53 -13.28 22.51 -1.13
CA PRO A 53 -13.86 21.82 -2.29
C PRO A 53 -12.90 21.52 -3.44
N ASN A 54 -11.60 21.83 -3.33
CA ASN A 54 -10.63 21.62 -4.42
C ASN A 54 -9.67 20.43 -4.23
N ALA A 55 -10.04 19.41 -3.45
CA ALA A 55 -9.22 18.22 -3.28
C ALA A 55 -9.41 17.19 -4.41
N PRO A 56 -8.39 16.91 -5.26
CA PRO A 56 -8.43 15.75 -6.13
C PRO A 56 -8.22 14.50 -5.26
N THR A 57 -9.29 13.79 -4.95
CA THR A 57 -9.20 12.44 -4.38
C THR A 57 -8.76 11.49 -5.48
N GLN A 58 -7.43 11.37 -5.68
CA GLN A 58 -6.87 10.31 -6.52
C GLN A 58 -7.30 8.95 -5.97
N SER A 59 -8.29 8.34 -6.64
CA SER A 59 -8.50 6.90 -6.70
C SER A 59 -7.16 6.28 -7.10
N GLY A 60 -6.50 5.58 -6.19
CA GLY A 60 -6.40 4.14 -6.35
C GLY A 60 -5.55 3.79 -7.56
N ASP A 61 -4.23 3.84 -7.42
CA ASP A 61 -3.27 3.37 -8.44
C ASP A 61 -3.59 1.94 -8.86
N ASP A 62 -4.40 1.73 -9.90
CA ASP A 62 -4.62 0.47 -10.62
C ASP A 62 -3.33 -0.14 -11.22
N ALA A 63 -2.18 -0.05 -10.55
CA ALA A 63 -0.89 -0.52 -11.02
C ALA A 63 -0.57 -1.98 -10.62
N ALA A 64 -1.55 -2.88 -10.70
CA ALA A 64 -1.28 -4.31 -10.65
C ALA A 64 -2.32 -5.19 -11.39
N LYS A 65 -3.21 -4.61 -12.21
CA LYS A 65 -3.94 -5.41 -13.21
C LYS A 65 -3.11 -5.49 -14.49
N SER A 66 -1.97 -6.18 -14.44
CA SER A 66 -1.42 -6.89 -15.62
C SER A 66 -0.25 -7.80 -15.23
N ALA A 67 -0.55 -8.88 -14.50
CA ALA A 67 0.22 -10.11 -14.65
C ALA A 67 -0.76 -11.18 -15.16
N GLY A 68 -1.02 -11.13 -16.47
CA GLY A 68 -1.75 -12.18 -17.17
C GLY A 68 -2.29 -11.75 -18.54
N PRO A 69 -1.50 -11.80 -19.62
CA PRO A 69 -2.04 -12.04 -20.94
C PRO A 69 -2.02 -13.54 -21.20
N THR A 70 -3.12 -14.22 -20.93
CA THR A 70 -3.48 -15.44 -21.69
C THR A 70 -4.90 -15.24 -22.20
N ASP A 71 -4.96 -14.43 -23.25
CA ASP A 71 -5.66 -14.70 -24.50
C ASP A 71 -7.11 -15.23 -24.44
N PRO A 72 -8.12 -14.35 -24.60
CA PRO A 72 -9.45 -14.72 -25.02
C PRO A 72 -9.56 -14.62 -26.55
N ALA A 73 -8.91 -15.52 -27.29
CA ALA A 73 -9.09 -15.63 -28.75
C ALA A 73 -9.53 -17.05 -29.15
N ALA A 74 -10.81 -17.36 -28.91
CA ALA A 74 -11.48 -18.48 -29.59
C ALA A 74 -13.01 -18.33 -29.58
N LYS A 75 -13.53 -17.47 -30.45
CA LYS A 75 -14.83 -17.59 -31.15
C LYS A 75 -14.64 -16.96 -32.55
N PRO A 76 -15.32 -17.40 -33.61
CA PRO A 76 -16.69 -17.92 -33.70
C PRO A 76 -16.87 -19.43 -33.45
#